data_AF-K0T071-F1
#
_entry.id   AF-K0T071-F1
#
_cell.length_a   1.000
_cell.length_b   1.000
_cell.length_c   1.000
_cell.angle_alpha   90.00
_cell.angle_beta   90.00
_cell.angle_gamma   90.00
#
_symmetry.space_group_name_H-M   'P 1'
#
loop_
_entity.id
_entity.type
_entity.pdbx_description
1 polymer ?
#
loop_
_entity_poly.entity_id
_entity_poly.type
_entity_poly.pdbx_seq_one_letter_code
_entity_poly.pdbx_strand_id
1 'polypeptide(L)'
;MAKKSSKSSKAKAPAKAPSKADPLFPSKPRSFGVGGDVRPPAATVSRFVRWPKYVRIQRQRAVLYQRLKVPPSINQFTKAIGKNEAASVFTLLNKYRPETPAQKKQRLKETAAGKAKAAGVPHQL
;
A
#
# COMPACT_ATOMS: atom_id res chain seq x y z
N MET A 1 39.90 -32.44 -6.45
CA MET A 1 38.79 -33.29 -6.95
C MET A 1 37.46 -32.74 -6.47
N ALA A 2 36.41 -32.92 -7.26
CA ALA A 2 35.16 -32.15 -7.25
C ALA A 2 34.14 -32.54 -6.18
N LYS A 3 33.26 -31.59 -5.83
CA LYS A 3 31.81 -31.87 -5.68
C LYS A 3 30.99 -30.60 -5.96
N LYS A 4 30.40 -30.56 -7.15
CA LYS A 4 29.48 -29.53 -7.65
C LYS A 4 28.06 -29.92 -7.19
N SER A 5 27.40 -29.07 -6.42
CA SER A 5 26.05 -29.34 -5.91
C SER A 5 24.99 -29.17 -7.00
N SER A 6 23.98 -30.04 -6.92
CA SER A 6 22.98 -30.34 -7.93
C SER A 6 21.92 -29.25 -8.08
N LYS A 7 21.68 -28.84 -9.33
CA LYS A 7 20.54 -28.01 -9.73
C LYS A 7 19.34 -28.94 -9.91
N SER A 8 18.33 -28.82 -9.06
CA SER A 8 17.10 -29.61 -9.13
C SER A 8 16.34 -29.31 -10.42
N SER A 9 16.36 -30.27 -11.34
CA SER A 9 15.52 -30.25 -12.53
C SER A 9 14.08 -30.57 -12.12
N LYS A 10 13.25 -29.53 -12.03
CA LYS A 10 11.79 -29.68 -11.94
C LYS A 10 11.32 -30.41 -13.19
N ALA A 11 10.86 -31.65 -13.03
CA ALA A 11 10.39 -32.49 -14.12
C ALA A 11 9.35 -31.74 -14.97
N LYS A 12 9.67 -31.55 -16.25
CA LYS A 12 8.73 -31.02 -17.24
C LYS A 12 7.74 -32.15 -17.51
N ALA A 13 6.46 -31.94 -17.16
CA ALA A 13 5.40 -32.88 -17.48
C ALA A 13 5.43 -33.22 -18.98
N PRO A 14 5.20 -34.48 -19.37
CA PRO A 14 5.25 -34.88 -20.77
C PRO A 14 4.23 -34.07 -21.57
N ALA A 15 4.70 -33.39 -22.62
CA ALA A 15 3.83 -32.71 -23.56
C ALA A 15 2.92 -33.77 -24.20
N LYS A 16 1.63 -33.71 -23.88
CA LYS A 16 0.60 -34.57 -24.45
C LYS A 16 0.63 -34.43 -25.97
N ALA A 17 0.70 -35.55 -26.69
CA ALA A 17 0.64 -35.58 -28.15
C ALA A 17 -0.60 -34.83 -28.66
N PRO A 18 -0.53 -34.10 -29.80
CA PRO A 18 -1.65 -33.32 -30.29
C PRO A 18 -2.81 -34.27 -30.59
N SER A 19 -3.91 -34.16 -29.84
CA SER A 19 -5.17 -34.78 -30.23
C SER A 19 -5.56 -34.20 -31.59
N LYS A 20 -6.03 -35.05 -32.50
CA LYS A 20 -6.64 -34.61 -33.76
C LYS A 20 -7.64 -33.49 -33.43
N ALA A 21 -7.51 -32.35 -34.10
CA ALA A 21 -8.38 -31.20 -33.86
C ALA A 21 -9.83 -31.63 -34.05
N ASP A 22 -10.67 -31.34 -33.06
CA ASP A 22 -12.10 -31.64 -33.13
C ASP A 22 -12.71 -30.88 -34.33
N PRO A 23 -13.32 -31.57 -35.30
CA PRO A 23 -13.88 -30.92 -36.49
C PRO A 23 -15.00 -29.93 -36.15
N LEU A 24 -15.62 -30.03 -34.96
CA LEU A 24 -16.64 -29.11 -34.49
C LEU A 24 -16.05 -27.76 -34.00
N PHE A 25 -14.77 -27.71 -33.64
CA PHE A 25 -14.13 -26.53 -33.05
C PHE A 25 -12.79 -26.19 -33.72
N PRO A 26 -12.80 -25.64 -34.95
CA PRO A 26 -11.58 -25.20 -35.62
C PRO A 26 -10.96 -23.97 -34.93
N SER A 27 -9.63 -23.91 -34.89
CA SER A 27 -8.88 -22.73 -34.43
C SER A 27 -9.11 -21.55 -35.37
N LYS A 28 -9.45 -20.38 -34.82
CA LYS A 28 -9.63 -19.11 -35.55
C LYS A 28 -8.61 -18.08 -35.08
N PRO A 29 -7.35 -18.16 -35.55
CA PRO A 29 -6.32 -17.21 -35.17
C PRO A 29 -6.66 -15.81 -35.70
N ARG A 30 -6.40 -14.79 -34.89
CA ARG A 30 -6.57 -13.37 -35.24
C ARG A 30 -5.22 -12.68 -35.28
N SER A 31 -5.02 -11.78 -36.23
CA SER A 31 -3.81 -10.98 -36.37
C SER A 31 -4.03 -9.57 -35.82
N PHE A 32 -3.34 -9.19 -34.75
CA PHE A 32 -3.51 -7.87 -34.11
C PHE A 32 -2.47 -6.82 -34.53
N GLY A 33 -1.74 -7.10 -35.61
CA GLY A 33 -0.81 -6.15 -36.23
C GLY A 33 -1.52 -4.94 -36.83
N VAL A 34 -0.74 -3.97 -37.30
CA VAL A 34 -1.29 -2.82 -38.03
C VAL A 34 -1.89 -3.32 -39.34
N GLY A 35 -3.15 -2.96 -39.63
CA GLY A 35 -3.87 -3.42 -40.84
C GLY A 35 -4.49 -4.83 -40.75
N GLY A 36 -4.41 -5.49 -39.59
CA GLY A 36 -5.08 -6.76 -39.33
C GLY A 36 -6.43 -6.60 -38.62
N ASP A 37 -6.80 -7.61 -37.82
CA ASP A 37 -8.01 -7.64 -37.01
C ASP A 37 -8.02 -6.58 -35.90
N VAL A 38 -9.23 -6.21 -35.44
CA VAL A 38 -9.44 -5.26 -34.34
C VAL A 38 -8.66 -5.68 -33.09
N ARG A 39 -7.83 -4.77 -32.57
CA ARG A 39 -7.05 -4.99 -31.35
C ARG A 39 -7.94 -5.33 -30.16
N PRO A 40 -7.50 -6.23 -29.27
CA PRO A 40 -8.27 -6.57 -28.08
C PRO A 40 -8.40 -5.35 -27.16
N PRO A 41 -9.58 -5.12 -26.56
CA PRO A 41 -9.82 -3.99 -25.66
C PRO A 41 -9.02 -4.10 -24.33
N ALA A 42 -8.50 -5.29 -24.03
CA ALA A 42 -7.75 -5.59 -22.81
C ALA A 42 -6.29 -5.06 -22.80
N ALA A 43 -5.84 -4.37 -23.84
CA ALA A 43 -4.55 -3.69 -23.78
C ALA A 43 -4.57 -2.63 -22.68
N THR A 44 -3.56 -2.63 -21.79
CA THR A 44 -3.55 -1.77 -20.60
C THR A 44 -3.46 -0.29 -20.98
N VAL A 45 -4.59 0.43 -20.95
CA VAL A 45 -4.67 1.86 -21.34
C VAL A 45 -4.28 2.80 -20.19
N SER A 46 -3.92 2.30 -19.01
CA SER A 46 -3.73 3.08 -17.78
C SER A 46 -2.81 4.31 -17.92
N ARG A 47 -1.79 4.24 -18.79
CA ARG A 47 -0.89 5.36 -19.10
C ARG A 47 -1.51 6.43 -20.02
N PHE A 48 -2.39 6.02 -20.94
CA PHE A 48 -3.00 6.87 -21.96
C PHE A 48 -4.38 7.40 -21.55
N VAL A 49 -4.89 7.00 -20.39
CA VAL A 49 -6.13 7.55 -19.81
C VAL A 49 -5.97 9.06 -19.62
N ARG A 50 -7.00 9.81 -20.04
CA ARG A 50 -7.15 11.22 -19.69
C ARG A 50 -7.50 11.32 -18.20
N TRP A 51 -6.48 11.39 -17.35
CA TRP A 51 -6.66 11.50 -15.91
C TRP A 51 -7.38 12.80 -15.50
N PRO A 52 -8.25 12.75 -14.47
CA PRO A 52 -8.86 13.94 -13.88
C PRO A 52 -7.83 15.01 -13.50
N LYS A 53 -8.24 16.28 -13.54
CA LYS A 53 -7.33 17.43 -13.37
C LYS A 53 -6.52 17.35 -12.06
N TYR A 54 -7.15 16.98 -10.95
CA TYR A 54 -6.49 16.91 -9.64
C TYR A 54 -5.37 15.85 -9.61
N VAL A 55 -5.59 14.67 -10.22
CA VAL A 55 -4.57 13.61 -10.30
C VAL A 55 -3.37 14.09 -11.10
N ARG A 56 -3.62 14.79 -12.22
CA ARG A 56 -2.56 15.32 -13.08
C ARG A 56 -1.70 16.32 -12.35
N ILE A 57 -2.32 17.28 -11.66
CA ILE A 57 -1.61 18.32 -10.89
C ILE A 57 -0.79 17.68 -9.75
N GLN A 58 -1.35 16.71 -9.03
CA GLN A 58 -0.63 15.99 -7.96
C GLN A 58 0.61 15.26 -8.50
N ARG A 59 0.47 14.53 -9.62
CA ARG A 59 1.60 13.83 -10.26
C ARG A 59 2.64 14.80 -10.81
N GLN A 60 2.22 15.87 -11.48
CA GLN A 60 3.14 16.92 -11.98
C GLN A 60 3.91 17.58 -10.85
N ARG A 61 3.24 17.90 -9.72
CA ARG A 61 3.90 18.44 -8.53
C ARG A 61 4.98 17.49 -8.00
N ALA A 62 4.69 16.19 -7.90
CA ALA A 62 5.68 15.19 -7.49
C ALA A 62 6.87 15.12 -8.44
N VAL A 63 6.63 15.17 -9.76
CA VAL A 63 7.71 15.22 -10.77
C VAL A 63 8.56 16.48 -10.62
N LEU A 64 7.96 17.64 -10.36
CA LEU A 64 8.71 18.88 -10.16
C LEU A 64 9.65 18.80 -8.95
N TYR A 65 9.21 18.26 -7.81
CA TYR A 65 10.08 18.04 -6.65
C TYR A 65 11.26 17.11 -6.95
N GLN A 66 11.10 16.14 -7.86
CA GLN A 66 12.18 15.22 -8.24
C GLN A 66 13.14 15.82 -9.27
N ARG A 67 12.65 16.66 -10.19
CA ARG A 67 13.42 17.17 -11.33
C ARG A 67 14.12 18.49 -11.04
N LEU A 68 13.53 19.33 -10.21
CA LEU A 68 14.12 20.60 -9.82
C LEU A 68 15.08 20.41 -8.63
N LYS A 69 16.05 21.31 -8.51
CA LYS A 69 16.93 21.37 -7.35
C LYS A 69 16.15 21.93 -6.15
N VAL A 70 15.70 21.04 -5.28
CA VAL A 70 15.00 21.41 -4.05
C VAL A 70 15.99 21.92 -2.99
N PRO A 71 15.74 23.07 -2.34
CA PRO A 71 16.58 23.60 -1.27
C PRO A 71 16.79 22.61 -0.12
N PRO A 72 17.96 22.60 0.55
CA PRO A 72 18.28 21.64 1.61
C PRO A 72 17.34 21.72 2.81
N SER A 73 16.84 22.92 3.13
CA SER A 73 15.84 23.14 4.19
C SER A 73 14.52 22.38 3.95
N ILE A 74 14.17 22.11 2.70
CA ILE A 74 12.99 21.32 2.33
C ILE A 74 13.39 19.85 2.17
N ASN A 75 14.56 19.58 1.60
CA ASN A 75 14.99 18.22 1.31
C ASN A 75 15.31 17.38 2.58
N GLN A 76 15.58 18.01 3.72
CA GLN A 76 15.76 17.28 4.98
C GLN A 76 14.54 16.41 5.36
N PHE A 77 13.32 16.80 4.97
CA PHE A 77 12.10 16.05 5.27
C PHE A 77 11.89 14.82 4.38
N THR A 78 12.66 14.66 3.31
CA THR A 78 12.64 13.43 2.50
C THR A 78 13.47 12.31 3.14
N LYS A 79 14.43 12.68 3.99
CA LYS A 79 15.29 11.76 4.73
C LYS A 79 14.63 11.39 6.07
N ALA A 80 13.78 10.38 6.04
CA ALA A 80 13.08 9.87 7.21
C ALA A 80 13.91 8.83 7.99
N ILE A 81 13.54 8.61 9.25
CA ILE A 81 14.09 7.57 10.12
C ILE A 81 13.84 6.15 9.54
N GLY A 82 14.74 5.20 9.81
CA GLY A 82 14.63 3.84 9.31
C GLY A 82 13.41 3.09 9.88
N LYS A 83 12.89 2.10 9.15
CA LYS A 83 11.68 1.34 9.53
C LYS A 83 11.79 0.69 10.92
N ASN A 84 12.96 0.15 11.26
CA ASN A 84 13.19 -0.55 12.53
C ASN A 84 13.16 0.43 13.71
N GLU A 85 13.85 1.55 13.58
CA GLU A 85 13.88 2.61 14.60
C GLU A 85 12.51 3.28 14.74
N ALA A 86 11.81 3.52 13.62
CA ALA A 86 10.45 4.05 13.62
C ALA A 86 9.51 3.20 14.49
N ALA A 87 9.58 1.87 14.37
CA ALA A 87 8.75 0.96 15.14
C ALA A 87 9.02 1.08 16.66
N SER A 88 10.28 1.17 17.06
CA SER A 88 10.68 1.39 18.45
C SER A 88 10.15 2.71 18.99
N VAL A 89 10.31 3.80 18.21
CA VAL A 89 9.82 5.14 18.58
C VAL A 89 8.30 5.16 18.70
N PHE A 90 7.56 4.60 17.74
CA PHE A 90 6.10 4.55 17.82
C PHE A 90 5.60 3.69 18.99
N THR A 91 6.30 2.60 19.32
CA THR A 91 5.96 1.78 20.49
C THR A 91 6.12 2.57 21.79
N LEU A 92 7.20 3.35 21.92
CA LEU A 92 7.41 4.23 23.06
C LEU A 92 6.33 5.32 23.15
N LEU A 93 6.09 6.04 22.05
CA LEU A 93 5.10 7.12 22.01
C LEU A 93 3.67 6.62 22.28
N ASN A 94 3.35 5.39 21.88
CA ASN A 94 2.05 4.80 22.15
C ASN A 94 1.77 4.58 23.65
N LYS A 95 2.80 4.28 24.45
CA LYS A 95 2.67 4.13 25.91
C LYS A 95 2.34 5.46 26.60
N TYR A 96 2.83 6.56 26.05
CA TYR A 96 2.63 7.91 26.58
C TYR A 96 1.60 8.71 25.79
N ARG A 97 0.63 8.04 25.15
CA ARG A 97 -0.44 8.74 24.43
C ARG A 97 -1.27 9.57 25.41
N PRO A 98 -1.63 10.81 25.04
CA PRO A 98 -2.50 11.63 25.84
C PRO A 98 -3.90 10.99 25.94
N GLU A 99 -4.62 11.36 27.00
CA GLU A 99 -5.98 10.89 27.23
C GLU A 99 -6.92 11.28 26.08
N THR A 100 -7.85 10.38 25.78
CA THR A 100 -8.96 10.68 24.87
C THR A 100 -10.00 11.54 25.60
N PRO A 101 -10.86 12.27 24.85
CA PRO A 101 -11.95 13.03 25.46
C PRO A 101 -12.89 12.19 26.34
N ALA A 102 -13.07 10.89 26.04
CA ALA A 102 -13.86 9.98 26.86
C ALA A 102 -13.17 9.63 28.19
N GLN A 103 -11.87 9.31 28.15
CA GLN A 103 -11.06 9.05 29.35
C GLN A 103 -10.96 10.30 30.24
N LYS A 104 -10.84 11.49 29.65
CA LYS A 104 -10.88 12.75 30.39
C LYS A 104 -12.19 12.93 31.15
N LYS A 105 -13.34 12.63 30.53
CA LYS A 105 -14.65 12.66 31.19
C LYS A 105 -14.72 11.67 32.35
N GLN A 106 -14.24 10.44 32.16
CA GLN A 106 -14.19 9.43 33.21
C GLN A 106 -13.32 9.89 34.38
N ARG A 107 -12.10 10.36 34.10
CA ARG A 107 -11.18 10.93 35.11
C ARG A 107 -11.84 12.08 35.89
N LEU A 108 -12.53 13.00 35.21
CA LEU A 108 -13.22 14.11 35.88
C LEU A 108 -14.36 13.63 36.79
N LYS A 109 -15.15 12.65 36.33
CA LYS A 109 -16.21 12.02 37.14
C LYS A 109 -15.61 11.31 38.37
N GLU A 110 -14.54 10.54 38.19
CA GLU A 110 -13.83 9.84 39.26
C GLU A 110 -13.21 10.81 40.26
N THR A 111 -12.61 11.90 39.78
CA THR A 111 -12.04 12.96 40.64
C THR A 111 -13.14 13.66 41.44
N ALA A 112 -14.27 13.99 40.82
CA ALA A 112 -15.41 14.59 41.50
C ALA A 112 -15.99 13.65 42.57
N ALA A 113 -16.20 12.37 42.23
CA ALA A 113 -16.67 11.36 43.17
C ALA A 113 -15.67 11.13 44.32
N GLY A 114 -14.37 11.14 44.05
CA GLY A 114 -13.32 11.01 45.07
C GLY A 114 -13.29 12.20 46.03
N LYS A 115 -13.44 13.43 45.53
CA LYS A 115 -13.53 14.63 46.37
C LYS A 115 -14.78 14.66 47.24
N ALA A 116 -15.94 14.25 46.69
CA ALA A 116 -17.19 14.16 47.46
C ALA A 116 -17.07 13.17 48.63
N LYS A 117 -16.46 12.01 48.38
CA LYS A 117 -16.18 11.00 49.43
C LYS A 117 -15.22 11.51 50.51
N ALA A 118 -14.16 12.24 50.13
CA ALA A 118 -13.18 12.79 51.08
C ALA A 118 -13.74 13.95 51.93
N ALA A 119 -14.71 14.69 51.40
CA ALA A 119 -15.37 15.79 52.11
C ALA A 119 -16.60 15.35 52.94
N GLY A 120 -16.97 14.07 52.91
CA GLY A 120 -18.14 13.54 53.64
C GLY A 120 -19.49 14.04 53.14
N VAL A 121 -19.54 14.76 52.01
CA VAL A 121 -20.78 15.31 51.44
C VAL A 121 -21.30 14.34 50.36
N PRO A 122 -22.55 13.85 50.45
CA PRO A 122 -23.09 12.89 49.49
C PRO A 122 -23.18 13.52 48.09
N HIS A 123 -22.70 12.80 47.08
CA HIS A 123 -22.88 13.16 45.68
C HIS A 123 -24.36 13.02 45.32
N GLN A 124 -25.11 14.13 45.27
CA GLN A 124 -26.44 14.16 44.65
C GLN A 124 -26.34 14.62 43.19
N LEU A 125 -27.02 13.83 42.36
CA LEU A 125 -27.39 13.93 40.94
C LEU A 125 -26.63 14.91 40.04
#